data_AF-G9ZUC1-F1
#
_entry.id   AF-G9ZUC1-F1
#
_cell.length_a   1.000
_cell.length_b   1.000
_cell.length_c   1.000
_cell.angle_alpha   90.00
_cell.angle_beta   90.00
_cell.angle_gamma   90.00
#
_symmetry.space_group_name_H-M   'P 1'
#
loop_
_entity.id
_entity.type
_entity.pdbx_description
1 polymer ?
#
loop_
_entity_poly.entity_id
_entity_poly.type
_entity_poly.pdbx_seq_one_letter_code
_entity_poly.pdbx_strand_id
1 'polypeptide(L)' 'MFRRPLLLLVLILIIAAIGGLLVVGAFPPPAAQQPVERTLPNERFQTR' A
#
# COMPACT_ATOMS: atom_id res chain seq x y z
N MET A 1 -20.89 -30.68 14.45
CA MET A 1 -21.36 -29.45 15.13
C MET A 1 -20.17 -28.75 15.77
N PHE A 2 -19.85 -27.54 15.31
CA PHE A 2 -18.77 -26.73 15.88
C PHE A 2 -19.13 -26.35 17.32
N ARG A 3 -18.49 -27.02 18.28
CA ARG A 3 -18.76 -26.86 19.72
C ARG A 3 -18.35 -25.49 20.26
N ARG A 4 -17.61 -24.71 19.47
CA ARG A 4 -17.04 -23.42 19.85
C ARG A 4 -17.10 -22.45 18.66
N PRO A 5 -18.29 -21.90 18.34
CA PRO A 5 -18.47 -21.01 17.18
C PRO A 5 -17.61 -19.73 17.30
N LEU A 6 -17.37 -19.27 18.53
CA LEU A 6 -16.49 -18.12 18.79
C LEU A 6 -15.05 -18.36 18.32
N LEU A 7 -14.48 -19.54 18.59
CA LEU A 7 -13.12 -19.86 18.15
C LEU A 7 -13.02 -19.93 16.63
N LEU A 8 -14.06 -20.43 15.98
CA LEU A 8 -14.16 -20.41 14.53
C LEU A 8 -14.13 -19.00 13.97
N LEU A 9 -14.90 -18.10 14.57
CA LEU A 9 -14.96 -16.70 14.16
C LEU A 9 -13.58 -16.03 14.29
N VAL A 10 -12.90 -16.25 15.42
CA VAL A 10 -11.55 -15.72 15.66
C VAL A 10 -10.57 -16.27 14.62
N LEU A 11 -10.62 -17.57 14.33
CA LEU A 11 -9.76 -18.20 13.33
C LEU A 11 -9.98 -17.60 11.93
N ILE A 12 -11.24 -17.42 11.52
CA ILE A 12 -11.59 -16.78 10.24
C ILE A 12 -11.03 -15.35 10.19
N LEU A 13 -11.16 -14.60 11.28
CA LEU A 13 -10.69 -13.22 11.36
C LEU A 13 -9.16 -13.14 11.25
N ILE A 14 -8.43 -14.07 11.87
CA ILE A 14 -6.98 -14.20 11.75
C ILE A 14 -6.59 -14.52 10.31
N ILE A 15 -7.25 -15.50 9.67
CA ILE A 15 -6.98 -15.88 8.28
C ILE A 15 -7.22 -14.69 7.34
N ALA A 16 -8.33 -13.96 7.54
CA ALA A 16 -8.65 -12.78 6.76
C ALA A 16 -7.60 -11.67 6.92
N ALA A 17 -7.13 -11.41 8.15
CA ALA A 17 -6.09 -10.42 8.43
C ALA A 17 -4.75 -10.78 7.77
N ILE A 18 -4.32 -12.04 7.91
CA ILE A 18 -3.09 -12.54 7.28
C ILE A 18 -3.21 -12.46 5.75
N GLY A 19 -4.32 -12.93 5.18
CA GLY A 19 -4.57 -12.87 3.75
C GLY A 19 -4.55 -11.43 3.22
N GLY A 20 -5.19 -10.50 3.92
CA GLY A 20 -5.18 -9.08 3.57
C GLY A 20 -3.77 -8.48 3.58
N LEU A 21 -2.97 -8.76 4.62
CA LEU A 21 -1.59 -8.29 4.71
C LEU A 21 -0.72 -8.85 3.58
N LEU A 22 -0.86 -10.13 3.26
CA LEU A 22 -0.12 -10.75 2.15
C LEU A 22 -0.49 -10.12 0.80
N VAL A 23 -1.77 -9.82 0.56
CA VAL A 23 -2.22 -9.16 -0.67
C VAL A 23 -1.66 -7.74 -0.78
N VAL A 24 -1.75 -6.94 0.28
CA VAL A 24 -1.20 -5.57 0.28
C VAL A 24 0.32 -5.57 0.08
N GLY A 25 1.03 -6.52 0.69
CA GLY A 25 2.48 -6.65 0.55
C GLY A 25 2.91 -7.14 -0.84
N ALA A 26 2.20 -8.11 -1.41
CA ALA A 26 2.53 -8.66 -2.73
C ALA A 26 2.09 -7.74 -3.88
N PHE A 27 0.99 -7.01 -3.69
CA PHE A 27 0.39 -6.12 -4.68
C PHE A 27 0.19 -4.73 -4.07
N PRO A 28 1.28 -3.95 -3.93
CA PRO A 28 1.17 -2.62 -3.37
C PRO A 28 0.25 -1.76 -4.26
N PRO A 29 -0.63 -0.94 -3.66
CA PRO A 29 -1.48 -0.05 -4.42
C PRO A 29 -0.62 0.97 -5.20
N PRO A 30 -1.10 1.42 -6.37
CA PRO A 30 -0.37 2.41 -7.16
C PRO A 30 -0.20 3.71 -6.35
N ALA A 31 1.04 4.16 -6.20
CA ALA A 31 1.34 5.43 -5.56
C ALA A 31 0.96 6.60 -6.50
N ALA A 32 0.32 7.62 -5.95
CA ALA A 32 0.05 8.85 -6.68
C ALA A 32 1.38 9.54 -7.00
N GLN A 33 1.67 9.70 -8.30
CA GLN A 33 2.85 10.43 -8.74
C GLN A 33 2.57 11.93 -8.58
N GLN A 34 3.33 12.59 -7.72
CA GLN A 34 3.31 14.05 -7.64
C GLN A 34 4.25 14.62 -8.70
N PRO A 35 3.82 15.61 -9.49
CA PRO A 35 4.71 16.30 -10.40
C PRO A 35 5.77 17.02 -9.56
N VAL A 36 7.04 16.64 -9.74
CA VAL A 36 8.15 17.35 -9.11
C VAL A 36 8.33 18.65 -9.88
N GLU A 37 7.93 19.76 -9.28
CA GLU A 37 8.26 21.10 -9.77
C GLU A 37 9.77 21.30 -9.66
N ARG A 38 10.49 20.86 -10.68
CA ARG A 38 11.91 21.15 -10.83
C ARG A 38 12.02 22.57 -11.34
N THR A 39 12.20 23.52 -10.43
CA THR A 39 12.68 24.85 -10.79
C THR A 39 14.09 24.69 -11.36
N LEU A 40 14.19 24.63 -12.69
CA LEU A 40 15.48 24.62 -13.37
C LEU A 40 16.16 25.96 -13.06
N PRO A 41 17.36 25.97 -12.44
CA PRO A 41 18.05 27.22 -12.17
C PRO A 41 18.38 27.90 -13.50
N ASN A 42 17.67 29.00 -13.77
CA ASN A 42 17.75 29.75 -15.01
C ASN A 42 19.13 30.40 -15.23
N GLU A 43 19.96 30.41 -14.18
CA GLU A 43 21.34 30.87 -14.16
C GLU A 43 22.25 30.09 -15.11
N ARG A 44 21.93 28.82 -15.42
CA ARG A 44 22.77 27.96 -16.28
C ARG A 44 22.49 28.07 -17.78
N PHE A 45 21.40 28.73 -18.17
CA PHE A 45 20.94 28.78 -19.56
C PHE A 45 20.93 30.20 -20.14
N GLN A 46 21.71 31.13 -19.56
CA GLN A 46 21.87 32.46 -20.15
C GLN A 46 22.71 32.36 -21.44
N THR A 47 22.04 32.35 -22.59
CA THR A 47 22.65 32.60 -23.89
C THR A 47 22.89 34.11 -24.00
N ARG A 48 24.16 34.52 -24.06
CA ARG A 48 24.57 35.91 -24.31
C ARG A 48 24.24 36.34 -25.73
#